data_AF-A0A1I3GI63-F1
#
_entry.id   AF-A0A1I3GI63-F1
#
_cell.length_a   1.000
_cell.length_b   1.000
_cell.length_c   1.000
_cell.angle_alpha   90.00
_cell.angle_beta   90.00
_cell.angle_gamma   90.00
#
_symmetry.space_group_name_H-M   'P 1'
#
loop_
_entity.id
_entity.type
_entity.pdbx_description
1 polymer ?
#
loop_
_entity_poly.entity_id
_entity_poly.type
_entity_poly.pdbx_seq_one_letter_code
_entity_poly.pdbx_strand_id
1 'polypeptide(L)'
;CMAESLGTSLPHNAAIPAVDSRRYVLAHLSGNRIVEMVHEDLRLSKVLTKEAFENAIRTNAAIGGSTNAVIHLKAIAGRIGVDLALDDWTRIGRGTPTIVDLQPSGRFLMEEFYYAGGLPAVLRRLGEADRLPHKDALTVNGQTLWDNVKDAPLYNDEVIRPLDTPLREDGGMCVLRGNLAPNGAVLKPSAATPELMTHRGRAVVFEDFDDYKARINDPALDVTADDILVMKNCGPRGYHGMAEVGNMGLPAKLLEQGITDMVRISDARMSGTAYGTVVLHVAPEAAAGGPLAAVRNGDWIELDAYAGTLHLEVDDAELERRLAETDPTAASRTIAASGGYRQLYIEHVLQADEGCDFDFLVGCRGSEVPRHSH
;
A
#
# COMPACT_ATOMS: atom_id res chain seq x y z
N CYS A 1 -9.10 2.38 9.26
CA CYS A 1 -8.73 3.80 9.13
C CYS A 1 -9.20 4.42 7.81
N MET A 2 -8.80 3.88 6.65
CA MET A 2 -9.13 4.50 5.35
C MET A 2 -10.63 4.78 5.12
N ALA A 3 -11.52 3.86 5.47
CA ALA A 3 -12.96 4.09 5.36
C ALA A 3 -13.44 5.32 6.18
N GLU A 4 -12.92 5.49 7.40
CA GLU A 4 -13.30 6.62 8.25
C GLU A 4 -12.69 7.94 7.77
N SER A 5 -11.44 7.96 7.30
CA SER A 5 -10.83 9.16 6.72
C SER A 5 -11.42 9.57 5.37
N LEU A 6 -11.92 8.60 4.60
CA LEU A 6 -12.72 8.85 3.40
C LEU A 6 -14.14 9.33 3.72
N GLY A 7 -14.53 9.34 5.01
CA GLY A 7 -15.86 9.73 5.43
C GLY A 7 -16.95 8.70 5.15
N THR A 8 -16.63 7.44 4.83
CA THR A 8 -17.61 6.39 4.49
C THR A 8 -18.10 5.57 5.67
N SER A 9 -17.64 5.89 6.88
CA SER A 9 -18.12 5.31 8.13
C SER A 9 -18.33 6.38 9.18
N LEU A 10 -19.12 6.07 10.21
CA LEU A 10 -19.24 6.92 11.38
C LEU A 10 -17.89 7.10 12.11
N PRO A 11 -17.67 8.22 12.83
CA PRO A 11 -16.48 8.42 13.63
C PRO A 11 -16.22 7.29 14.63
N HIS A 12 -14.95 7.07 14.96
CA HIS A 12 -14.42 5.97 15.77
C HIS A 12 -14.48 4.56 15.15
N ASN A 13 -15.09 4.40 13.98
CA ASN A 13 -15.23 3.09 13.33
C ASN A 13 -13.91 2.32 13.18
N ALA A 14 -12.79 3.01 12.94
CA ALA A 14 -11.54 2.36 12.60
C ALA A 14 -10.89 1.58 13.74
N ALA A 15 -11.05 2.03 15.00
CA ALA A 15 -10.20 1.58 16.09
C ALA A 15 -10.91 0.76 17.18
N ILE A 16 -12.24 0.87 17.31
CA ILE A 16 -12.98 0.14 18.38
C ILE A 16 -12.69 -1.37 18.27
N PRO A 17 -12.15 -2.03 19.32
CA PRO A 17 -11.93 -3.47 19.34
C PRO A 17 -13.21 -4.23 19.03
N ALA A 18 -13.10 -5.35 18.32
CA ALA A 18 -14.27 -6.10 17.86
C ALA A 18 -15.17 -6.58 19.01
N VAL A 19 -14.57 -6.88 20.17
CA VAL A 19 -15.26 -7.37 21.37
C VAL A 19 -15.75 -6.26 22.31
N ASP A 20 -15.47 -4.99 22.00
CA ASP A 20 -15.93 -3.86 22.80
C ASP A 20 -17.43 -3.61 22.56
N SER A 21 -18.19 -3.36 23.63
CA SER A 21 -19.63 -3.10 23.55
C SER A 21 -19.98 -1.93 22.63
N ARG A 22 -19.09 -0.92 22.53
CA ARG A 22 -19.25 0.26 21.67
C ARG A 22 -19.23 -0.10 20.18
N ARG A 23 -18.67 -1.25 19.79
CA ARG A 23 -18.75 -1.74 18.41
C ARG A 23 -20.19 -2.04 18.02
N TYR A 24 -20.97 -2.65 18.91
CA TYR A 24 -22.39 -2.92 18.69
C TYR A 24 -23.23 -1.64 18.70
N VAL A 25 -22.90 -0.69 19.58
CA VAL A 25 -23.54 0.63 19.58
C VAL A 25 -23.32 1.34 18.23
N LEU A 26 -22.08 1.36 17.74
CA LEU A 26 -21.77 1.98 16.44
C LEU A 26 -22.47 1.27 15.27
N ALA A 27 -22.58 -0.07 15.32
CA ALA A 27 -23.33 -0.84 14.33
C ALA A 27 -24.83 -0.46 14.34
N HIS A 28 -25.44 -0.33 15.52
CA HIS A 28 -26.83 0.12 15.65
C HIS A 28 -27.01 1.54 15.09
N LEU A 29 -26.13 2.47 15.45
CA LEU A 29 -26.16 3.85 14.92
C LEU A 29 -25.96 3.90 13.40
N SER A 30 -25.12 3.02 12.86
CA SER A 30 -24.93 2.90 11.40
C SER A 30 -26.21 2.41 10.71
N GLY A 31 -26.95 1.50 11.34
CA GLY A 31 -28.26 1.04 10.88
C GLY A 31 -29.31 2.15 10.87
N ASN A 32 -29.31 3.04 11.86
CA ASN A 32 -30.17 4.22 11.87
C ASN A 32 -29.74 5.19 10.76
N ARG A 33 -28.44 5.46 10.66
CA ARG A 33 -27.92 6.48 9.73
C ARG A 33 -28.14 6.12 8.27
N ILE A 34 -28.02 4.85 7.88
CA ILE A 34 -28.21 4.46 6.48
C ILE A 34 -29.64 4.73 5.98
N VAL A 35 -30.66 4.67 6.85
CA VAL A 35 -32.05 5.01 6.50
C VAL A 35 -32.15 6.50 6.15
N GLU A 36 -31.55 7.36 6.95
CA GLU A 36 -31.50 8.81 6.69
C GLU A 36 -30.76 9.12 5.39
N MET A 37 -29.62 8.46 5.16
CA MET A 37 -28.85 8.62 3.91
C MET A 37 -29.67 8.29 2.66
N VAL A 38 -30.55 7.29 2.73
CA VAL A 38 -31.46 6.95 1.61
C VAL A 38 -32.45 8.10 1.37
N HIS A 39 -33.02 8.70 2.42
CA HIS A 39 -33.92 9.84 2.29
C HIS A 39 -33.22 11.11 1.77
N GLU A 40 -31.95 11.32 2.14
CA GLU A 40 -31.12 12.45 1.70
C GLU A 40 -30.51 12.24 0.30
N ASP A 41 -30.65 11.06 -0.29
CA ASP A 41 -29.90 10.64 -1.47
C ASP A 41 -28.37 10.83 -1.27
N LEU A 42 -27.86 10.57 -0.07
CA LEU A 42 -26.43 10.71 0.25
C LEU A 42 -25.63 9.52 -0.30
N ARG A 43 -25.27 9.63 -1.58
CA ARG A 43 -24.50 8.61 -2.32
C ARG A 43 -23.01 8.68 -2.00
N LEU A 44 -22.33 7.54 -2.15
CA LEU A 44 -20.87 7.49 -2.03
C LEU A 44 -20.15 8.47 -2.95
N SER A 45 -20.67 8.78 -4.14
CA SER A 45 -20.05 9.77 -5.04
C SER A 45 -20.07 11.20 -4.52
N LYS A 46 -20.92 11.52 -3.53
CA LYS A 46 -20.93 12.81 -2.82
C LYS A 46 -19.89 12.86 -1.70
N VAL A 47 -19.37 11.72 -1.25
CA VAL A 47 -18.46 11.56 -0.10
C VAL A 47 -17.04 11.23 -0.57
N LEU A 48 -16.90 10.27 -1.48
CA LEU A 48 -15.64 9.84 -2.08
C LEU A 48 -15.18 10.79 -3.18
N THR A 49 -14.87 12.03 -2.80
CA THR A 49 -14.31 13.06 -3.69
C THR A 49 -12.78 13.03 -3.67
N LYS A 50 -12.13 13.75 -4.60
CA LYS A 50 -10.66 13.87 -4.63
C LYS A 50 -10.13 14.29 -3.26
N GLU A 51 -10.76 15.28 -2.65
CA GLU A 51 -10.44 15.83 -1.33
C GLU A 51 -10.45 14.77 -0.23
N ALA A 52 -11.44 13.87 -0.24
CA ALA A 52 -11.51 12.76 0.69
C ALA A 52 -10.33 11.78 0.52
N PHE A 53 -9.94 11.49 -0.72
CA PHE A 53 -8.75 10.67 -1.00
C PHE A 53 -7.45 11.36 -0.58
N GLU A 54 -7.31 12.68 -0.77
CA GLU A 54 -6.12 13.41 -0.32
C GLU A 54 -6.01 13.40 1.22
N ASN A 55 -7.13 13.56 1.94
CA ASN A 55 -7.18 13.37 3.39
C ASN A 55 -6.79 11.94 3.79
N ALA A 56 -7.26 10.93 3.07
CA ALA A 56 -6.93 9.53 3.34
C ALA A 56 -5.43 9.24 3.13
N ILE A 57 -4.79 9.83 2.12
CA ILE A 57 -3.34 9.70 1.89
C ILE A 57 -2.54 10.26 3.09
N ARG A 58 -2.87 11.47 3.56
CA ARG A 58 -2.21 12.04 4.75
C ARG A 58 -2.51 11.26 6.01
N THR A 59 -3.73 10.76 6.14
CA THR A 59 -4.10 9.87 7.23
C THR A 59 -3.23 8.61 7.20
N ASN A 60 -3.01 8.00 6.03
CA ASN A 60 -2.18 6.81 5.89
C ASN A 60 -0.74 7.07 6.32
N ALA A 61 -0.17 8.21 5.95
CA ALA A 61 1.16 8.63 6.39
C ALA A 61 1.23 8.81 7.92
N ALA A 62 0.24 9.50 8.49
CA ALA A 62 0.17 9.79 9.93
C ALA A 62 0.06 8.53 10.79
N ILE A 63 -0.62 7.50 10.29
CA ILE A 63 -0.79 6.23 11.01
C ILE A 63 0.30 5.19 10.68
N GLY A 64 1.23 5.47 9.77
CA GLY A 64 2.20 4.47 9.29
C GLY A 64 1.52 3.28 8.60
N GLY A 65 0.49 3.57 7.80
CA GLY A 65 -0.43 2.59 7.24
C GLY A 65 0.18 1.67 6.18
N SER A 66 -0.54 0.58 5.87
CA SER A 66 -0.10 -0.45 4.93
C SER A 66 0.12 0.10 3.51
N THR A 67 1.09 -0.47 2.78
CA THR A 67 1.30 -0.20 1.35
C THR A 67 0.11 -0.67 0.50
N ASN A 68 -0.64 -1.69 0.95
CA ASN A 68 -1.84 -2.17 0.25
C ASN A 68 -2.93 -1.08 0.15
N ALA A 69 -2.89 -0.04 1.00
CA ALA A 69 -3.80 1.10 0.88
C ALA A 69 -3.64 1.82 -0.47
N VAL A 70 -2.43 1.81 -1.06
CA VAL A 70 -2.15 2.39 -2.39
C VAL A 70 -3.00 1.71 -3.46
N ILE A 71 -2.92 0.37 -3.51
CA ILE A 71 -3.69 -0.44 -4.46
C ILE A 71 -5.19 -0.25 -4.25
N HIS A 72 -5.66 -0.38 -3.00
CA HIS A 72 -7.09 -0.33 -2.70
C HIS A 72 -7.71 1.04 -2.95
N LEU A 73 -7.04 2.14 -2.57
CA LEU A 73 -7.56 3.48 -2.84
C LEU A 73 -7.56 3.78 -4.34
N LYS A 74 -6.55 3.32 -5.09
CA LYS A 74 -6.54 3.43 -6.56
C LYS A 74 -7.74 2.71 -7.20
N ALA A 75 -8.01 1.48 -6.79
CA ALA A 75 -9.16 0.71 -7.29
C ALA A 75 -10.50 1.40 -6.95
N ILE A 76 -10.69 1.82 -5.70
CA ILE A 76 -11.93 2.52 -5.27
C ILE A 76 -12.09 3.85 -6.03
N ALA A 77 -11.02 4.61 -6.21
CA ALA A 77 -11.02 5.84 -7.01
C ALA A 77 -11.45 5.57 -8.46
N GLY A 78 -10.92 4.51 -9.08
CA GLY A 78 -11.32 4.07 -10.42
C GLY A 78 -12.80 3.67 -10.54
N ARG A 79 -13.40 3.11 -9.48
CA ARG A 79 -14.85 2.79 -9.46
C ARG A 79 -15.74 4.01 -9.34
N ILE A 80 -15.32 5.00 -8.54
CA ILE A 80 -16.10 6.21 -8.32
C ILE A 80 -15.86 7.28 -9.40
N GLY A 81 -14.79 7.12 -10.21
CA GLY A 81 -14.41 8.07 -11.25
C GLY A 81 -13.57 9.25 -10.74
N VAL A 82 -12.89 9.08 -9.60
CA VAL A 82 -11.92 10.06 -9.10
C VAL A 82 -10.56 9.75 -9.70
N ASP A 83 -9.92 10.76 -10.29
CA ASP A 83 -8.53 10.63 -10.71
C ASP A 83 -7.62 10.58 -9.47
N LEU A 84 -6.85 9.51 -9.34
CA LEU A 84 -5.89 9.30 -8.27
C LEU A 84 -4.65 8.63 -8.90
N ALA A 85 -3.60 9.41 -9.09
CA ALA A 85 -2.35 8.92 -9.65
C ALA A 85 -1.49 8.31 -8.54
N LEU A 86 -0.58 7.40 -8.88
CA LEU A 86 0.39 6.88 -7.92
C LEU A 86 1.22 8.04 -7.32
N ASP A 87 1.64 9.00 -8.16
CA ASP A 87 2.45 10.16 -7.74
C ASP A 87 1.73 11.09 -6.75
N ASP A 88 0.40 11.01 -6.63
CA ASP A 88 -0.36 11.74 -5.62
C ASP A 88 0.04 11.33 -4.20
N TRP A 89 0.45 10.07 -3.99
CA TRP A 89 0.91 9.58 -2.69
C TRP A 89 2.14 10.33 -2.19
N THR A 90 3.13 10.53 -3.07
CA THR A 90 4.31 11.34 -2.76
C THR A 90 3.92 12.82 -2.64
N ARG A 91 3.21 13.37 -3.64
CA ARG A 91 2.86 14.80 -3.68
C ARG A 91 2.08 15.26 -2.45
N ILE A 92 1.11 14.46 -2.00
CA ILE A 92 0.19 14.81 -0.90
C ILE A 92 0.75 14.36 0.45
N GLY A 93 1.33 13.15 0.50
CA GLY A 93 1.77 12.52 1.74
C GLY A 93 3.09 13.05 2.28
N ARG A 94 3.99 13.54 1.40
CA ARG A 94 5.32 14.03 1.80
C ARG A 94 5.24 15.11 2.88
N GLY A 95 6.14 15.00 3.86
CA GLY A 95 6.20 15.87 5.03
C GLY A 95 5.08 15.65 6.04
N THR A 96 4.34 14.54 5.95
CA THR A 96 3.35 14.15 6.96
C THR A 96 4.00 13.17 7.94
N PRO A 97 4.19 13.54 9.21
CA PRO A 97 4.87 12.69 10.18
C PRO A 97 4.02 11.48 10.57
N THR A 98 4.65 10.33 10.78
CA THR A 98 3.99 9.18 11.42
C THR A 98 3.93 9.41 12.92
N ILE A 99 2.72 9.56 13.45
CA ILE A 99 2.45 9.88 14.86
C ILE A 99 1.80 8.75 15.64
N VAL A 100 1.34 7.69 14.99
CA VAL A 100 0.71 6.56 15.69
C VAL A 100 1.76 5.49 16.01
N ASP A 101 2.07 5.33 17.30
CA ASP A 101 3.08 4.40 17.82
C ASP A 101 2.58 2.95 17.87
N LEU A 102 2.37 2.35 16.69
CA LEU A 102 1.88 0.99 16.55
C LEU A 102 2.81 0.09 15.77
N GLN A 103 2.85 -1.18 16.15
CA GLN A 103 3.49 -2.20 15.34
C GLN A 103 2.89 -2.22 13.92
N PRO A 104 3.72 -2.34 12.87
CA PRO A 104 5.14 -2.68 12.91
C PRO A 104 6.11 -1.48 12.93
N SER A 105 5.60 -0.25 12.89
CA SER A 105 6.44 0.97 12.87
C SER A 105 6.85 1.42 14.28
N GLY A 106 6.15 0.94 15.30
CA GLY A 106 6.25 1.35 16.69
C GLY A 106 6.03 0.17 17.66
N ARG A 107 5.51 0.48 18.85
CA ARG A 107 5.53 -0.41 20.02
C ARG A 107 4.18 -1.01 20.37
N PHE A 108 3.10 -0.22 20.33
CA PHE A 108 1.79 -0.61 20.86
C PHE A 108 0.90 -1.35 19.82
N LEU A 109 -0.31 -1.72 20.24
CA LEU A 109 -1.31 -2.40 19.41
C LEU A 109 -2.60 -1.59 19.29
N MET A 110 -3.54 -2.08 18.46
CA MET A 110 -4.78 -1.38 18.13
C MET A 110 -5.66 -1.04 19.35
N GLU A 111 -5.55 -1.80 20.44
CA GLU A 111 -6.28 -1.54 21.67
C GLU A 111 -5.82 -0.24 22.34
N GLU A 112 -4.51 -0.06 22.51
CA GLU A 112 -3.95 1.20 23.03
C GLU A 112 -4.28 2.38 22.11
N PHE A 113 -4.24 2.17 20.78
CA PHE A 113 -4.61 3.21 19.83
C PHE A 113 -6.06 3.66 20.00
N TYR A 114 -6.98 2.73 20.19
CA TYR A 114 -8.37 3.06 20.47
C TYR A 114 -8.52 3.83 21.79
N TYR A 115 -7.91 3.33 22.87
CA TYR A 115 -7.97 3.96 24.18
C TYR A 115 -7.30 5.34 24.22
N ALA A 116 -6.32 5.60 23.36
CA ALA A 116 -5.69 6.91 23.20
C ALA A 116 -6.59 7.95 22.50
N GLY A 117 -7.69 7.52 21.86
CA GLY A 117 -8.62 8.37 21.10
C GLY A 117 -8.90 7.89 19.68
N GLY A 118 -8.14 6.90 19.19
CA GLY A 118 -8.29 6.31 17.87
C GLY A 118 -8.03 7.29 16.72
N LEU A 119 -8.62 6.99 15.56
CA LEU A 119 -8.42 7.80 14.36
C LEU A 119 -8.91 9.25 14.50
N PRO A 120 -10.03 9.57 15.17
CA PRO A 120 -10.45 10.95 15.37
C PRO A 120 -9.38 11.82 16.03
N ALA A 121 -8.65 11.29 17.01
CA ALA A 121 -7.55 12.02 17.66
C ALA A 121 -6.36 12.28 16.71
N VAL A 122 -6.06 11.36 15.80
CA VAL A 122 -5.05 11.57 14.74
C VAL A 122 -5.48 12.67 13.79
N LEU A 123 -6.70 12.60 13.28
CA LEU A 123 -7.26 13.60 12.36
C LEU A 123 -7.36 14.98 13.02
N ARG A 124 -7.70 15.01 14.31
CA ARG A 124 -7.68 16.22 15.13
C ARG A 124 -6.29 16.85 15.15
N ARG A 125 -5.24 16.09 15.53
CA ARG A 125 -3.86 16.60 15.55
C ARG A 125 -3.43 17.15 14.19
N LEU A 126 -3.73 16.43 13.11
CA LEU A 126 -3.43 16.90 11.76
C LEU A 126 -4.19 18.21 11.44
N GLY A 127 -5.47 18.30 11.79
CA GLY A 127 -6.28 19.49 11.53
C GLY A 127 -5.86 20.72 12.34
N GLU A 128 -5.51 20.56 13.62
CA GLU A 128 -5.02 21.64 14.48
C GLU A 128 -3.70 22.24 13.97
N ALA A 129 -2.86 21.41 13.34
CA ALA A 129 -1.58 21.83 12.75
C ALA A 129 -1.65 22.16 11.25
N ASP A 130 -2.86 22.27 10.70
CA ASP A 130 -3.11 22.55 9.27
C ASP A 130 -2.45 21.55 8.31
N ARG A 131 -2.32 20.30 8.78
CA ARG A 131 -1.84 19.15 8.02
C ARG A 131 -2.97 18.29 7.45
N LEU A 132 -4.22 18.56 7.79
CA LEU A 132 -5.41 17.97 7.15
C LEU A 132 -5.94 18.95 6.09
N PRO A 133 -5.71 18.70 4.77
CA PRO A 133 -5.91 19.70 3.72
C PRO A 133 -7.38 20.05 3.51
N HIS A 134 -8.29 19.10 3.69
CA HIS A 134 -9.71 19.28 3.35
C HIS A 134 -10.59 19.05 4.57
N LYS A 135 -10.60 20.03 5.49
CA LYS A 135 -11.40 20.00 6.72
C LYS A 135 -12.91 19.90 6.45
N ASP A 136 -13.38 20.51 5.37
CA ASP A 136 -14.79 20.59 4.99
C ASP A 136 -15.28 19.37 4.18
N ALA A 137 -14.45 18.35 3.97
CA ALA A 137 -14.84 17.14 3.23
C ALA A 137 -16.07 16.47 3.88
N LEU A 138 -17.11 16.21 3.08
CA LEU A 138 -18.37 15.63 3.55
C LEU A 138 -18.18 14.18 4.00
N THR A 139 -18.91 13.77 5.05
CA THR A 139 -18.94 12.38 5.52
C THR A 139 -20.36 11.81 5.56
N VAL A 140 -20.48 10.49 5.74
CA VAL A 140 -21.76 9.78 5.70
C VAL A 140 -22.75 10.18 6.78
N ASN A 141 -22.32 10.83 7.87
CA ASN A 141 -23.22 11.36 8.90
C ASN A 141 -23.75 12.78 8.57
N GLY A 142 -23.44 13.32 7.40
CA GLY A 142 -23.88 14.64 6.95
C GLY A 142 -23.03 15.80 7.48
N GLN A 143 -22.04 15.54 8.33
CA GLN A 143 -21.10 16.55 8.83
C GLN A 143 -19.79 16.53 8.04
N THR A 144 -19.01 17.61 8.19
CA THR A 144 -17.64 17.68 7.66
C THR A 144 -16.70 16.75 8.44
N LEU A 145 -15.59 16.36 7.83
CA LEU A 145 -14.56 15.57 8.50
C LEU A 145 -14.02 16.29 9.74
N TRP A 146 -13.84 17.60 9.67
CA TRP A 146 -13.35 18.39 10.79
C TRP A 146 -14.34 18.50 11.93
N ASP A 147 -15.62 18.76 11.65
CA ASP A 147 -16.65 18.81 12.70
C ASP A 147 -16.76 17.51 13.49
N ASN A 148 -16.51 16.38 12.83
CA ASN A 148 -16.48 15.07 13.46
C ASN A 148 -15.30 14.83 14.42
N VAL A 149 -14.19 15.57 14.27
CA VAL A 149 -12.92 15.23 14.96
C VAL A 149 -12.31 16.35 15.78
N LYS A 150 -12.68 17.62 15.57
CA LYS A 150 -12.05 18.78 16.24
C LYS A 150 -12.08 18.72 17.76
N ASP A 151 -13.13 18.12 18.32
CA ASP A 151 -13.33 17.94 19.76
C ASP A 151 -13.03 16.51 20.23
N ALA A 152 -12.48 15.65 19.36
CA ALA A 152 -12.19 14.27 19.69
C ALA A 152 -11.19 14.18 20.85
N PRO A 153 -11.42 13.28 21.81
CA PRO A 153 -10.51 13.13 22.93
C PRO A 153 -9.16 12.55 22.48
N LEU A 154 -8.10 13.04 23.11
CA LEU A 154 -6.73 12.57 22.95
C LEU A 154 -6.19 12.31 24.36
N TYR A 155 -6.08 11.04 24.73
CA TYR A 155 -5.81 10.64 26.12
C TYR A 155 -4.37 10.19 26.37
N ASN A 156 -3.62 9.84 25.31
CA ASN A 156 -2.27 9.30 25.46
C ASN A 156 -1.34 9.74 24.32
N ASP A 157 -0.44 10.67 24.67
CA ASP A 157 0.59 11.22 23.77
C ASP A 157 1.74 10.23 23.47
N GLU A 158 1.86 9.12 24.19
CA GLU A 158 2.84 8.09 23.80
C GLU A 158 2.35 7.25 22.62
N VAL A 159 1.03 7.04 22.53
CA VAL A 159 0.41 6.22 21.48
C VAL A 159 0.07 7.04 20.25
N ILE A 160 -0.50 8.24 20.45
CA ILE A 160 -0.76 9.21 19.38
C ILE A 160 0.13 10.41 19.63
N ARG A 161 1.36 10.32 19.11
CA ARG A 161 2.47 11.22 19.40
C ARG A 161 2.24 12.65 18.93
N PRO A 162 2.80 13.65 19.64
CA PRO A 162 2.89 15.01 19.15
C PRO A 162 3.67 15.10 17.81
N LEU A 163 3.34 16.10 17.01
CA LEU A 163 3.94 16.29 15.68
C LEU A 163 5.42 16.70 15.74
N ASP A 164 5.89 17.26 16.85
CA ASP A 164 7.29 17.64 17.10
C ASP A 164 8.14 16.47 17.61
N THR A 165 7.49 15.40 18.04
CA THR A 165 8.13 14.15 18.49
C THR A 165 7.46 12.95 17.80
N PRO A 166 7.48 12.88 16.45
CA PRO A 166 6.86 11.78 15.73
C PRO A 166 7.74 10.52 15.76
N LEU A 167 7.20 9.37 15.35
CA LEU A 167 8.02 8.18 15.07
C LEU A 167 8.93 8.40 13.87
N ARG A 168 8.38 9.04 12.84
CA ARG A 168 9.07 9.37 11.61
C ARG A 168 8.64 10.77 11.17
N GLU A 169 9.62 11.62 10.87
CA GLU A 169 9.35 13.00 10.42
C GLU A 169 8.56 13.05 9.11
N ASP A 170 8.87 12.12 8.19
CA ASP A 170 8.11 11.90 6.96
C ASP A 170 7.69 10.44 6.86
N GLY A 171 6.40 10.21 7.13
CA GLY A 171 5.72 8.92 7.00
C GLY A 171 5.02 8.73 5.66
N GLY A 172 5.10 9.70 4.75
CA GLY A 172 4.49 9.62 3.43
C GLY A 172 4.97 8.39 2.65
N MET A 173 4.06 7.70 1.96
CA MET A 173 4.47 6.56 1.13
C MET A 173 5.48 7.02 0.07
N CYS A 174 6.63 6.35 -0.02
CA CYS A 174 7.60 6.63 -1.08
C CYS A 174 7.13 5.94 -2.36
N VAL A 175 6.92 6.72 -3.42
CA VAL A 175 6.78 6.19 -4.79
C VAL A 175 8.13 6.23 -5.47
N LEU A 176 8.57 5.10 -6.01
CA LEU A 176 9.83 4.94 -6.71
C LEU A 176 9.58 4.80 -8.21
N ARG A 177 10.38 5.48 -9.03
CA ARG A 177 10.40 5.35 -10.48
C ARG A 177 11.82 5.17 -11.00
N GLY A 178 11.93 4.62 -12.19
CA GLY A 178 13.19 4.45 -12.90
C GLY A 178 13.06 3.33 -13.91
N ASN A 179 14.17 2.95 -14.56
CA ASN A 179 14.15 1.89 -15.57
C ASN A 179 13.71 0.53 -15.00
N LEU A 180 13.88 0.27 -13.69
CA LEU A 180 13.44 -0.97 -13.06
C LEU A 180 11.94 -0.99 -12.73
N ALA A 181 11.34 0.17 -12.49
CA ALA A 181 9.93 0.33 -12.14
C ALA A 181 9.32 1.53 -12.91
N PRO A 182 9.12 1.41 -14.24
CA PRO A 182 8.71 2.55 -15.06
C PRO A 182 7.30 3.05 -14.71
N ASN A 183 6.37 2.14 -14.38
CA ASN A 183 5.02 2.52 -13.92
C ASN A 183 4.97 2.81 -12.42
N GLY A 184 6.00 2.39 -11.69
CA GLY A 184 6.26 2.76 -10.31
C GLY A 184 6.37 1.57 -9.38
N ALA A 185 6.87 1.84 -8.18
CA ALA A 185 6.91 0.91 -7.06
C ALA A 185 6.68 1.71 -5.76
N VAL A 186 6.43 1.03 -4.64
CA VAL A 186 6.20 1.69 -3.35
C VAL A 186 7.07 1.14 -2.24
N LEU A 187 7.42 2.01 -1.30
CA LEU A 187 8.12 1.66 -0.07
C LEU A 187 7.52 2.42 1.12
N LYS A 188 7.34 1.74 2.26
CA LYS A 188 6.81 2.32 3.50
C LYS A 188 7.95 2.82 4.39
N PRO A 189 8.23 4.14 4.47
CA PRO A 189 9.39 4.66 5.19
C PRO A 189 9.29 4.52 6.71
N SER A 190 8.08 4.44 7.26
CA SER A 190 7.87 4.35 8.72
C SER A 190 8.35 3.03 9.33
N ALA A 191 8.56 2.00 8.52
CA ALA A 191 9.05 0.70 8.97
C ALA A 191 10.38 0.31 8.32
N ALA A 192 11.01 1.20 7.55
CA ALA A 192 12.29 0.96 6.90
C ALA A 192 13.46 1.45 7.77
N THR A 193 14.63 0.85 7.57
CA THR A 193 15.88 1.29 8.20
C THR A 193 16.39 2.56 7.49
N PRO A 194 16.54 3.71 8.17
CA PRO A 194 16.88 4.98 7.54
C PRO A 194 18.14 4.95 6.67
N GLU A 195 19.15 4.17 7.07
CA GLU A 195 20.43 4.03 6.38
C GLU A 195 20.31 3.25 5.07
N LEU A 196 19.30 2.39 4.92
CA LEU A 196 19.05 1.60 3.71
C LEU A 196 18.10 2.29 2.71
N MET A 197 17.54 3.44 3.08
CA MET A 197 16.64 4.23 2.21
C MET A 197 17.36 4.83 1.00
N THR A 198 18.68 4.97 1.07
CA THR A 198 19.56 5.27 -0.07
C THR A 198 20.65 4.21 -0.09
N HIS A 199 20.56 3.26 -1.01
CA HIS A 199 21.40 2.07 -1.02
C HIS A 199 21.75 1.65 -2.44
N ARG A 200 22.95 1.14 -2.63
CA ARG A 200 23.42 0.56 -3.89
C ARG A 200 24.01 -0.80 -3.60
N GLY A 201 23.48 -1.83 -4.26
CA GLY A 201 23.85 -3.21 -3.98
C GLY A 201 23.75 -4.10 -5.20
N ARG A 202 24.40 -5.26 -5.12
CA ARG A 202 24.33 -6.29 -6.14
C ARG A 202 23.04 -7.11 -5.95
N ALA A 203 22.35 -7.42 -7.04
CA ALA A 203 21.13 -8.21 -7.04
C ALA A 203 21.42 -9.69 -6.75
N VAL A 204 20.69 -10.25 -5.78
CA VAL A 204 20.52 -11.69 -5.54
C VAL A 204 19.08 -12.05 -5.92
N VAL A 205 18.95 -12.73 -7.06
CA VAL A 205 17.67 -12.94 -7.75
C VAL A 205 17.08 -14.30 -7.40
N PHE A 206 15.79 -14.29 -7.09
CA PHE A 206 14.90 -15.43 -7.00
C PHE A 206 13.84 -15.34 -8.11
N GLU A 207 13.75 -16.37 -8.95
CA GLU A 207 12.88 -16.34 -10.13
C GLU A 207 11.39 -16.41 -9.77
N ASP A 208 11.05 -17.04 -8.66
CA ASP A 208 9.70 -17.08 -8.10
C ASP A 208 9.76 -17.38 -6.59
N PHE A 209 8.60 -17.51 -5.96
CA PHE A 209 8.50 -17.77 -4.53
C PHE A 209 9.00 -19.17 -4.11
N ASP A 210 8.98 -20.15 -5.00
CA ASP A 210 9.49 -21.50 -4.70
C ASP A 210 11.01 -21.55 -4.81
N ASP A 211 11.60 -20.85 -5.79
CA ASP A 211 13.05 -20.63 -5.88
C ASP A 211 13.59 -19.90 -4.64
N TYR A 212 12.88 -18.87 -4.17
CA TYR A 212 13.19 -18.18 -2.91
C TYR A 212 13.23 -19.14 -1.72
N LYS A 213 12.19 -19.96 -1.51
CA LYS A 213 12.16 -20.93 -0.40
C LYS A 213 13.27 -21.96 -0.50
N ALA A 214 13.60 -22.41 -1.70
CA ALA A 214 14.61 -23.42 -1.93
C ALA A 214 16.01 -22.92 -1.59
N ARG A 215 16.31 -21.63 -1.85
CA ARG A 215 17.66 -21.08 -1.79
C ARG A 215 17.96 -20.19 -0.59
N ILE A 216 16.99 -19.50 -0.01
CA ILE A 216 17.26 -18.45 1.00
C ILE A 216 18.02 -18.94 2.24
N ASN A 217 17.79 -20.21 2.62
CA ASN A 217 18.44 -20.84 3.77
C ASN A 217 19.66 -21.69 3.39
N ASP A 218 20.05 -21.74 2.11
CA ASP A 218 21.26 -22.42 1.70
C ASP A 218 22.49 -21.66 2.25
N PRO A 219 23.34 -22.27 3.10
CA PRO A 219 24.55 -21.62 3.58
C PRO A 219 25.48 -21.15 2.45
N ALA A 220 25.46 -21.86 1.31
CA ALA A 220 26.25 -21.57 0.13
C ALA A 220 25.67 -20.48 -0.77
N LEU A 221 24.47 -19.95 -0.49
CA LEU A 221 23.91 -18.81 -1.21
C LEU A 221 24.90 -17.66 -1.19
N ASP A 222 25.38 -17.20 -2.34
CA ASP A 222 26.26 -16.04 -2.44
C ASP A 222 25.45 -14.76 -2.15
N VAL A 223 25.54 -14.29 -0.90
CA VAL A 223 24.80 -13.12 -0.41
C VAL A 223 25.52 -12.51 0.80
N THR A 224 25.59 -11.18 0.80
CA THR A 224 26.16 -10.31 1.83
C THR A 224 25.12 -9.29 2.30
N ALA A 225 25.42 -8.55 3.38
CA ALA A 225 24.50 -7.57 3.96
C ALA A 225 24.13 -6.42 3.00
N ASP A 226 25.06 -6.07 2.10
CA ASP A 226 24.93 -4.96 1.16
C ASP A 226 24.23 -5.38 -0.16
N ASP A 227 23.99 -6.67 -0.37
CA ASP A 227 23.27 -7.16 -1.53
C ASP A 227 21.77 -6.81 -1.44
N ILE A 228 21.10 -6.79 -2.60
CA ILE A 228 19.68 -6.53 -2.74
C ILE A 228 18.98 -7.83 -3.12
N LEU A 229 18.03 -8.28 -2.29
CA LEU A 229 17.23 -9.46 -2.62
C LEU A 229 16.15 -9.05 -3.62
N VAL A 230 16.05 -9.75 -4.74
CA VAL A 230 15.08 -9.48 -5.81
C VAL A 230 14.24 -10.73 -6.05
N MET A 231 12.92 -10.62 -5.97
CA MET A 231 12.00 -11.73 -6.27
C MET A 231 11.02 -11.33 -7.37
N LYS A 232 10.90 -12.20 -8.37
CA LYS A 232 10.06 -12.01 -9.56
C LYS A 232 8.78 -12.84 -9.46
N ASN A 233 7.88 -12.64 -10.43
CA ASN A 233 6.72 -13.49 -10.68
C ASN A 233 5.77 -13.62 -9.48
N CYS A 234 5.75 -12.60 -8.63
CA CYS A 234 4.89 -12.52 -7.46
C CYS A 234 3.80 -11.44 -7.59
N GLY A 235 3.68 -10.84 -8.78
CA GLY A 235 2.69 -9.84 -9.15
C GLY A 235 1.27 -10.40 -9.39
N PRO A 236 0.33 -9.55 -9.84
CA PRO A 236 -1.04 -9.96 -10.18
C PRO A 236 -1.08 -11.19 -11.08
N ARG A 237 -0.48 -11.14 -12.27
CA ARG A 237 -0.48 -12.24 -13.25
C ARG A 237 0.51 -13.34 -12.90
N GLY A 238 1.64 -13.01 -12.29
CA GLY A 238 2.69 -13.98 -11.95
C GLY A 238 2.27 -14.95 -10.85
N TYR A 239 1.81 -14.41 -9.72
CA TYR A 239 1.33 -15.24 -8.62
C TYR A 239 -0.13 -15.69 -8.79
N HIS A 240 -0.90 -14.98 -9.64
CA HIS A 240 -2.35 -15.09 -9.76
C HIS A 240 -3.07 -14.54 -8.51
N GLY A 241 -2.79 -13.27 -8.17
CA GLY A 241 -3.38 -12.62 -6.99
C GLY A 241 -2.44 -11.69 -6.23
N MET A 242 -1.18 -11.54 -6.67
CA MET A 242 -0.18 -10.68 -6.04
C MET A 242 -0.01 -10.95 -4.54
N ALA A 243 0.62 -12.06 -4.15
CA ALA A 243 0.65 -12.47 -2.74
C ALA A 243 1.48 -11.56 -1.83
N GLU A 244 1.27 -11.69 -0.51
CA GLU A 244 2.02 -10.98 0.54
C GLU A 244 3.33 -11.68 0.85
N VAL A 245 4.21 -11.77 -0.15
CA VAL A 245 5.51 -12.46 -0.06
C VAL A 245 6.71 -11.53 -0.27
N GLY A 246 6.47 -10.23 -0.49
CA GLY A 246 7.53 -9.25 -0.76
C GLY A 246 8.45 -8.96 0.44
N ASN A 247 7.97 -9.18 1.67
CA ASN A 247 8.79 -9.11 2.88
C ASN A 247 9.64 -10.38 3.06
N MET A 248 10.52 -10.64 2.10
CA MET A 248 11.47 -11.77 2.13
C MET A 248 12.21 -11.81 3.48
N GLY A 249 12.25 -13.00 4.07
CA GLY A 249 13.08 -13.30 5.21
C GLY A 249 14.56 -13.24 4.81
N LEU A 250 15.41 -12.80 5.73
CA LEU A 250 16.84 -12.72 5.47
C LEU A 250 17.50 -14.11 5.61
N PRO A 251 18.61 -14.36 4.90
CA PRO A 251 19.40 -15.58 5.08
C PRO A 251 19.80 -15.76 6.56
N ALA A 252 19.65 -16.99 7.09
CA ALA A 252 19.95 -17.30 8.49
C ALA A 252 21.37 -16.84 8.92
N LYS A 253 22.36 -17.03 8.05
CA LYS A 253 23.75 -16.60 8.29
C LYS A 253 23.94 -15.09 8.48
N LEU A 254 23.04 -14.25 7.95
CA LEU A 254 23.09 -12.79 8.13
C LEU A 254 22.37 -12.40 9.42
N LEU A 255 21.25 -13.06 9.73
CA LEU A 255 20.56 -12.89 11.02
C LEU A 255 21.47 -13.26 12.21
N GLU A 256 22.25 -14.33 12.09
CA GLU A 256 23.26 -14.74 13.09
C GLU A 256 24.37 -13.70 13.30
N GLN A 257 24.62 -12.83 12.32
CA GLN A 257 25.54 -11.70 12.41
C GLN A 257 24.90 -10.44 13.01
N GLY A 258 23.61 -10.50 13.37
CA GLY A 258 22.84 -9.38 13.91
C GLY A 258 22.26 -8.44 12.85
N ILE A 259 22.32 -8.81 11.56
CA ILE A 259 21.70 -8.03 10.48
C ILE A 259 20.21 -8.32 10.48
N THR A 260 19.39 -7.30 10.76
CA THR A 260 17.94 -7.44 10.86
C THR A 260 17.17 -6.84 9.68
N ASP A 261 17.84 -6.13 8.77
CA ASP A 261 17.23 -5.54 7.58
C ASP A 261 18.18 -5.57 6.38
N MET A 262 17.60 -5.71 5.20
CA MET A 262 18.24 -5.62 3.89
C MET A 262 17.23 -5.04 2.90
N VAL A 263 17.72 -4.40 1.84
CA VAL A 263 16.87 -3.95 0.75
C VAL A 263 16.31 -5.16 0.00
N ARG A 264 14.99 -5.17 -0.17
CA ARG A 264 14.24 -6.25 -0.83
C ARG A 264 13.31 -5.66 -1.88
N ILE A 265 13.30 -6.23 -3.09
CA ILE A 265 12.52 -5.73 -4.22
C ILE A 265 11.66 -6.85 -4.78
N SER A 266 10.37 -6.59 -4.99
CA SER A 266 9.49 -7.53 -5.70
C SER A 266 8.30 -6.84 -6.37
N ASP A 267 7.69 -7.53 -7.33
CA ASP A 267 6.37 -7.21 -7.87
C ASP A 267 5.23 -7.67 -6.94
N ALA A 268 5.54 -8.12 -5.72
CA ALA A 268 4.59 -8.64 -4.74
C ALA A 268 3.97 -7.55 -3.84
N ARG A 269 3.11 -7.99 -2.92
CA ARG A 269 2.65 -7.20 -1.77
C ARG A 269 3.38 -7.63 -0.50
N MET A 270 3.11 -6.95 0.61
CA MET A 270 3.45 -7.42 1.95
C MET A 270 2.28 -7.19 2.90
N SER A 271 2.27 -7.91 4.01
CA SER A 271 1.33 -7.64 5.10
C SER A 271 1.55 -6.23 5.64
N GLY A 272 0.47 -5.55 6.03
CA GLY A 272 0.56 -4.27 6.75
C GLY A 272 1.36 -4.35 8.04
N THR A 273 1.49 -5.56 8.62
CA THR A 273 2.25 -5.86 9.85
C THR A 273 3.73 -6.16 9.60
N ALA A 274 4.22 -6.04 8.36
CA ALA A 274 5.63 -6.26 8.04
C ALA A 274 6.48 -4.98 8.22
N TYR A 275 7.78 -5.20 8.46
CA TYR A 275 8.82 -4.17 8.61
C TYR A 275 10.02 -4.42 7.69
N GLY A 276 10.87 -3.40 7.63
CA GLY A 276 12.13 -3.34 6.93
C GLY A 276 12.06 -2.61 5.59
N THR A 277 13.21 -2.51 4.94
CA THR A 277 13.40 -1.69 3.73
C THR A 277 12.97 -2.47 2.49
N VAL A 278 11.66 -2.48 2.22
CA VAL A 278 11.05 -3.32 1.19
C VAL A 278 10.39 -2.47 0.11
N VAL A 279 10.82 -2.64 -1.13
CA VAL A 279 10.21 -2.13 -2.36
C VAL A 279 9.20 -3.15 -2.88
N LEU A 280 7.98 -2.70 -3.09
CA LEU A 280 6.83 -3.53 -3.45
C LEU A 280 6.12 -2.98 -4.67
N HIS A 281 5.23 -3.79 -5.23
CA HIS A 281 4.32 -3.36 -6.30
C HIS A 281 5.07 -2.84 -7.52
N VAL A 282 6.28 -3.36 -7.78
CA VAL A 282 7.04 -3.01 -8.98
C VAL A 282 6.16 -3.26 -10.20
N ALA A 283 5.88 -2.18 -10.92
CA ALA A 283 5.02 -2.17 -12.08
C ALA A 283 5.77 -1.64 -13.32
N PRO A 284 5.59 -2.26 -14.50
CA PRO A 284 4.88 -3.54 -14.70
C PRO A 284 5.55 -4.71 -13.98
N GLU A 285 4.76 -5.72 -13.59
CA GLU A 285 5.28 -6.93 -12.95
C GLU A 285 6.15 -7.75 -13.93
N ALA A 286 6.95 -8.68 -13.41
CA ALA A 286 7.80 -9.53 -14.26
C ALA A 286 6.97 -10.33 -15.27
N ALA A 287 5.88 -10.97 -14.82
CA ALA A 287 5.00 -11.78 -15.65
C ALA A 287 4.16 -10.99 -16.68
N ALA A 288 4.21 -9.65 -16.64
CA ALA A 288 3.63 -8.77 -17.65
C ALA A 288 4.69 -8.19 -18.61
N GLY A 289 5.94 -8.66 -18.53
CA GLY A 289 7.05 -8.16 -19.34
C GLY A 289 7.73 -6.91 -18.78
N GLY A 290 7.54 -6.62 -17.50
CA GLY A 290 8.22 -5.52 -16.83
C GLY A 290 9.73 -5.72 -16.73
N PRO A 291 10.52 -4.64 -16.60
CA PRO A 291 11.98 -4.69 -16.49
C PRO A 291 12.51 -5.59 -15.36
N LEU A 292 11.74 -5.78 -14.29
CA LEU A 292 12.06 -6.72 -13.21
C LEU A 292 12.36 -8.14 -13.71
N ALA A 293 11.71 -8.59 -14.79
CA ALA A 293 11.95 -9.91 -15.38
C ALA A 293 13.40 -10.11 -15.88
N ALA A 294 14.06 -9.03 -16.31
CA ALA A 294 15.39 -9.06 -16.91
C ALA A 294 16.55 -8.92 -15.90
N VAL A 295 16.26 -8.71 -14.62
CA VAL A 295 17.29 -8.64 -13.57
C VAL A 295 17.97 -9.99 -13.42
N ARG A 296 19.29 -9.99 -13.30
CA ARG A 296 20.15 -11.18 -13.13
C ARG A 296 21.00 -11.05 -11.87
N ASN A 297 21.40 -12.19 -11.30
CA ASN A 297 22.38 -12.20 -10.22
C ASN A 297 23.64 -11.45 -10.66
N GLY A 298 24.14 -10.55 -9.81
CA GLY A 298 25.34 -9.77 -10.13
C GLY A 298 25.07 -8.35 -10.66
N ASP A 299 23.87 -8.06 -11.16
CA ASP A 299 23.54 -6.69 -11.61
C ASP A 299 23.55 -5.71 -10.42
N TRP A 300 23.92 -4.46 -10.67
CA TRP A 300 23.86 -3.41 -9.65
C TRP A 300 22.50 -2.69 -9.70
N ILE A 301 21.92 -2.46 -8.53
CA ILE A 301 20.68 -1.71 -8.36
C ILE A 301 20.94 -0.54 -7.40
N GLU A 302 20.48 0.64 -7.80
CA GLU A 302 20.46 1.84 -6.97
C GLU A 302 19.02 2.13 -6.51
N LEU A 303 18.86 2.25 -5.19
CA LEU A 303 17.65 2.71 -4.53
C LEU A 303 17.94 4.08 -3.91
N ASP A 304 17.14 5.08 -4.27
CA ASP A 304 17.03 6.32 -3.49
C ASP A 304 15.55 6.62 -3.22
N ALA A 305 15.06 6.16 -2.08
CA ALA A 305 13.68 6.30 -1.69
C ALA A 305 13.28 7.74 -1.33
N TYR A 306 14.25 8.59 -0.97
CA TYR A 306 13.99 10.01 -0.71
C TYR A 306 13.86 10.80 -2.02
N ALA A 307 14.66 10.45 -3.03
CA ALA A 307 14.54 11.02 -4.38
C ALA A 307 13.46 10.35 -5.23
N GLY A 308 12.92 9.20 -4.80
CA GLY A 308 11.93 8.44 -5.56
C GLY A 308 12.53 7.69 -6.75
N THR A 309 13.79 7.23 -6.65
CA THR A 309 14.51 6.57 -7.73
C THR A 309 14.73 5.08 -7.45
N LEU A 310 14.50 4.25 -8.47
CA LEU A 310 14.85 2.83 -8.49
C LEU A 310 15.47 2.47 -9.85
N HIS A 311 16.78 2.26 -9.86
CA HIS A 311 17.56 2.12 -11.09
C HIS A 311 18.30 0.78 -11.14
N LEU A 312 18.21 0.11 -12.28
CA LEU A 312 19.05 -1.03 -12.65
C LEU A 312 20.21 -0.52 -13.51
N GLU A 313 21.45 -0.71 -13.07
CA GLU A 313 22.65 -0.25 -13.78
C GLU A 313 23.02 -1.19 -14.94
N VAL A 314 22.13 -1.27 -15.91
CA VAL A 314 22.29 -2.00 -17.17
C VAL A 314 21.90 -1.04 -18.28
N ASP A 315 22.63 -1.04 -19.39
CA ASP A 315 22.28 -0.20 -20.53
C ASP A 315 20.93 -0.64 -21.15
N ASP A 316 20.22 0.30 -21.77
CA ASP A 316 18.88 0.05 -22.31
C ASP A 316 18.89 -1.05 -23.38
N ALA A 317 19.97 -1.16 -24.16
CA ALA A 317 20.10 -2.16 -25.21
C ALA A 317 20.21 -3.59 -24.65
N GLU A 318 20.96 -3.77 -23.55
CA GLU A 318 21.07 -5.04 -22.83
C GLU A 318 19.77 -5.36 -22.13
N LEU A 319 19.07 -4.39 -21.54
CA LEU A 319 17.76 -4.60 -20.94
C LEU A 319 16.74 -5.10 -21.97
N GLU A 320 16.64 -4.43 -23.12
CA GLU A 320 15.79 -4.85 -24.24
C GLU A 320 16.18 -6.24 -24.76
N ARG A 321 17.47 -6.50 -24.92
CA ARG A 321 17.99 -7.80 -25.37
C ARG A 321 17.58 -8.91 -24.41
N ARG A 322 17.71 -8.70 -23.09
CA ARG A 322 17.32 -9.68 -22.06
C ARG A 322 15.81 -9.95 -22.06
N LEU A 323 14.99 -8.91 -22.21
CA LEU A 323 13.54 -9.07 -22.33
C LEU A 323 13.12 -9.80 -23.61
N ALA A 324 13.94 -9.75 -24.67
CA ALA A 324 13.71 -10.47 -25.91
C ALA A 324 14.22 -11.93 -25.90
N GLU A 325 15.14 -12.30 -25.01
CA GLU A 325 15.71 -13.67 -24.93
C GLU A 325 14.69 -14.73 -24.51
N THR A 326 13.76 -14.35 -23.63
CA THR A 326 12.74 -15.25 -23.07
C THR A 326 11.44 -14.49 -22.97
N ASP A 327 10.32 -15.12 -23.32
CA ASP A 327 9.00 -14.53 -23.14
C ASP A 327 8.56 -14.64 -21.66
N PRO A 328 8.59 -13.55 -20.88
CA PRO A 328 8.26 -13.58 -19.46
C PRO A 328 6.75 -13.81 -19.21
N THR A 329 5.91 -13.67 -20.24
CA THR A 329 4.46 -13.86 -20.12
C THR A 329 4.03 -15.32 -20.34
N ALA A 330 4.93 -16.17 -20.84
CA ALA A 330 4.63 -17.53 -21.27
C ALA A 330 3.93 -18.36 -20.18
N ALA A 331 4.46 -18.33 -18.96
CA ALA A 331 3.93 -19.10 -17.83
C ALA A 331 2.48 -18.72 -17.50
N SER A 332 2.20 -17.42 -17.32
CA SER A 332 0.84 -16.92 -17.04
C SER A 332 -0.12 -17.21 -18.20
N ARG A 333 0.34 -17.14 -19.46
CA ARG A 333 -0.49 -17.49 -20.63
C ARG A 333 -0.83 -18.98 -20.69
N THR A 334 0.12 -19.87 -20.44
CA THR A 334 -0.14 -21.31 -20.35
C THR A 334 -1.18 -21.63 -19.28
N ILE A 335 -1.09 -20.93 -18.15
CA ILE A 335 -2.05 -21.06 -17.07
C ILE A 335 -3.43 -20.53 -17.47
N ALA A 336 -3.50 -19.36 -18.11
CA ALA A 336 -4.76 -18.79 -18.58
C ALA A 336 -5.47 -19.71 -19.59
N ALA A 337 -4.73 -20.47 -20.39
CA ALA A 337 -5.29 -21.44 -21.33
C ALA A 337 -6.04 -22.63 -20.68
N SER A 338 -5.99 -22.78 -19.35
CA SER A 338 -6.71 -23.85 -18.62
C SER A 338 -8.18 -23.54 -18.30
N GLY A 339 -8.65 -22.30 -18.51
CA GLY A 339 -10.05 -21.91 -18.28
C GLY A 339 -10.36 -21.39 -16.86
N GLY A 340 -11.63 -21.05 -16.65
CA GLY A 340 -12.19 -20.67 -15.34
C GLY A 340 -11.81 -19.25 -14.87
N TYR A 341 -12.00 -18.99 -13.57
CA TYR A 341 -11.71 -17.66 -13.00
C TYR A 341 -10.24 -17.26 -13.14
N ARG A 342 -9.32 -18.22 -13.11
CA ARG A 342 -7.89 -17.94 -13.27
C ARG A 342 -7.56 -17.39 -14.64
N GLN A 343 -8.20 -17.88 -15.70
CA GLN A 343 -8.12 -17.31 -17.04
C GLN A 343 -8.63 -15.86 -17.04
N LEU A 344 -9.87 -15.66 -16.58
CA LEU A 344 -10.48 -14.33 -16.48
C LEU A 344 -9.57 -13.35 -15.72
N TYR A 345 -9.01 -13.78 -14.59
CA TYR A 345 -8.16 -12.96 -13.76
C TYR A 345 -6.88 -12.55 -14.50
N ILE A 346 -6.14 -13.50 -15.07
CA ILE A 346 -4.86 -13.21 -15.74
C ILE A 346 -5.07 -12.31 -16.96
N GLU A 347 -6.13 -12.55 -17.73
CA GLU A 347 -6.42 -11.80 -18.96
C GLU A 347 -6.85 -10.36 -18.68
N HIS A 348 -7.61 -10.13 -17.60
CA HIS A 348 -8.27 -8.84 -17.34
C HIS A 348 -7.72 -8.04 -16.17
N VAL A 349 -6.84 -8.61 -15.33
CA VAL A 349 -6.28 -7.87 -14.20
C VAL A 349 -5.33 -6.77 -14.67
N LEU A 350 -5.57 -5.57 -14.15
CA LEU A 350 -4.69 -4.40 -14.29
C LEU A 350 -3.47 -4.53 -13.38
N GLN A 351 -2.48 -3.68 -13.60
CA GLN A 351 -1.24 -3.68 -12.79
C GLN A 351 -1.46 -2.98 -11.43
N ALA A 352 -0.46 -3.08 -10.54
CA ALA A 352 -0.59 -2.58 -9.18
C ALA A 352 -0.70 -1.05 -9.08
N ASP A 353 -0.05 -0.32 -10.00
CA ASP A 353 -0.19 1.14 -10.17
C ASP A 353 -1.61 1.56 -10.59
N GLU A 354 -2.39 0.61 -11.12
CA GLU A 354 -3.79 0.78 -11.52
C GLU A 354 -4.77 0.12 -10.54
N GLY A 355 -4.29 -0.38 -9.40
CA GLY A 355 -5.13 -0.89 -8.31
C GLY A 355 -5.53 -2.37 -8.43
N CYS A 356 -4.94 -3.13 -9.34
CA CYS A 356 -5.22 -4.56 -9.53
C CYS A 356 -6.72 -4.89 -9.75
N ASP A 357 -7.49 -3.96 -10.32
CA ASP A 357 -8.88 -4.20 -10.69
C ASP A 357 -8.97 -4.97 -12.02
N PHE A 358 -10.17 -5.38 -12.42
CA PHE A 358 -10.39 -5.83 -13.79
C PHE A 358 -10.64 -4.64 -14.72
N ASP A 359 -9.99 -4.65 -15.87
CA ASP A 359 -10.12 -3.62 -16.91
C ASP A 359 -11.60 -3.30 -17.25
N PHE A 360 -12.43 -4.33 -17.43
CA PHE A 360 -13.84 -4.21 -17.75
C PHE A 360 -14.72 -3.84 -16.54
N LEU A 361 -14.18 -3.84 -15.32
CA LEU A 361 -14.89 -3.45 -14.10
C LEU A 361 -14.59 -2.02 -13.65
N VAL A 362 -13.67 -1.29 -14.26
CA VAL A 362 -13.45 0.12 -13.93
C VAL A 362 -14.70 0.97 -14.22
N GLY A 363 -14.93 2.00 -13.40
CA GLY A 363 -16.05 2.93 -13.53
C GLY A 363 -17.34 2.51 -12.80
N CYS A 364 -18.37 3.35 -12.95
CA CYS A 364 -19.68 3.20 -12.30
C CYS A 364 -20.74 2.82 -13.34
N ARG A 365 -21.52 1.77 -13.03
CA ARG A 365 -22.62 1.25 -13.88
C ARG A 365 -24.02 1.64 -13.39
N GLY A 366 -24.08 2.59 -12.46
CA GLY A 366 -25.34 3.07 -11.90
C GLY A 366 -26.11 2.03 -11.08
N SER A 367 -27.38 2.35 -10.83
CA SER A 367 -28.30 1.53 -10.05
C SER A 367 -29.66 1.44 -10.75
N GLU A 368 -29.65 1.42 -12.08
CA GLU A 368 -30.87 1.33 -12.88
C GLU A 368 -31.62 0.04 -12.57
N VAL A 369 -32.95 0.13 -12.47
CA VAL A 369 -33.79 -1.05 -12.26
C VAL A 369 -33.70 -1.93 -13.50
N PRO A 370 -33.34 -3.22 -13.37
CA PRO A 370 -33.24 -4.11 -14.52
C PRO A 370 -34.61 -4.31 -15.17
N ARG A 371 -34.61 -4.88 -16.38
CA ARG A 371 -35.86 -5.24 -17.06
C ARG A 371 -36.75 -6.08 -16.15
N HIS A 372 -38.06 -5.85 -16.26
CA HIS A 372 -39.04 -6.66 -15.56
C HIS A 372 -38.86 -8.15 -15.91
N SER A 373 -38.93 -9.03 -14.91
CA SER A 373 -38.61 -10.45 -15.10
C SER A 373 -39.79 -11.30 -15.58
N HIS A 374 -41.01 -10.74 -15.62
CA HIS A 374 -42.24 -11.42 -16.09
C HIS A 374 -43.35 -10.47 -16.55
#